data_AF-A0A351DDN0-F1
#
_entry.id   AF-A0A351DDN0-F1
#
_cell.length_a   1.000
_cell.length_b   1.000
_cell.length_c   1.000
_cell.angle_alpha   90.00
_cell.angle_beta   90.00
_cell.angle_gamma   90.00
#
_symmetry.space_group_name_H-M   'P 1'
#
loop_
_entity.id
_entity.type
_entity.pdbx_description
1 polymer ?
#
loop_
_entity_poly.entity_id
_entity_poly.type
_entity_poly.pdbx_seq_one_letter_code
_entity_poly.pdbx_strand_id
1 'polypeptide(L)'
;MFSPGFRLFMGFGGFGLIAAFFYGVVSGDGGGADYLGFVDAENWTGAVSLGWKGGIGDHVGYIILVMLFICSAWLAIMLTAFRDADPDAVAELNGGELPPAQGPVSYNFWPIIGAFGFGTLIIGLVTHTAIFVVGLLIIIATTFELMMSAWADRATSDPVANAELRNQIMKPIEVPVLGTIGIAVAVLCFSRIFLTVSKSWAIWMAVILSAVVFLGALAFALAEKVNRNLVASVLAFGAIALLTTGIVSATVGEREIS
;
A
#
# COMPACT_ATOMS: atom_id res chain seq x y z
N MET A 1 18.90 -9.11 -28.40
CA MET A 1 19.90 -8.07 -28.03
C MET A 1 19.67 -7.55 -26.61
N PHE A 2 20.60 -6.80 -25.99
CA PHE A 2 20.34 -6.12 -24.70
C PHE A 2 19.45 -4.89 -24.90
N SER A 3 18.37 -4.78 -24.12
CA SER A 3 17.41 -3.66 -24.21
C SER A 3 18.05 -2.31 -23.84
N PRO A 4 17.52 -1.18 -24.35
CA PRO A 4 18.02 0.15 -23.98
C PRO A 4 18.00 0.39 -22.46
N GLY A 5 16.95 -0.08 -21.78
CA GLY A 5 16.84 0.00 -20.32
C GLY A 5 17.97 -0.73 -19.60
N PHE A 6 18.29 -1.97 -20.02
CA PHE A 6 19.41 -2.72 -19.45
C PHE A 6 20.74 -1.93 -19.56
N ARG A 7 21.01 -1.34 -20.72
CA ARG A 7 22.26 -0.58 -20.94
C ARG A 7 22.34 0.65 -20.05
N LEU A 8 21.22 1.35 -19.85
CA LEU A 8 21.13 2.51 -18.97
C LEU A 8 21.45 2.14 -17.53
N PHE A 9 20.76 1.14 -16.98
CA PHE A 9 20.95 0.74 -15.58
C PHE A 9 22.29 0.05 -15.33
N MET A 10 22.81 -0.73 -16.29
CA MET A 10 24.19 -1.22 -16.21
C MET A 10 25.21 -0.08 -16.27
N GLY A 11 24.94 0.98 -17.05
CA GLY A 11 25.75 2.19 -17.08
C GLY A 11 25.79 2.90 -15.72
N PHE A 12 24.63 3.12 -15.10
CA PHE A 12 24.54 3.69 -13.75
C PHE A 12 25.17 2.79 -12.69
N GLY A 13 25.01 1.47 -12.81
CA GLY A 13 25.66 0.50 -11.94
C GLY A 13 27.17 0.57 -12.03
N GLY A 14 27.72 0.50 -13.26
CA GLY A 14 29.15 0.63 -13.51
C GLY A 14 29.70 1.97 -13.01
N PHE A 15 29.01 3.08 -13.27
CA PHE A 15 29.37 4.38 -12.73
C PHE A 15 29.37 4.38 -11.19
N GLY A 16 28.30 3.90 -10.55
CA GLY A 16 28.20 3.85 -9.09
C GLY A 16 29.32 3.03 -8.45
N LEU A 17 29.67 1.89 -9.04
CA LEU A 17 30.75 1.02 -8.54
C LEU A 17 32.13 1.69 -8.68
N ILE A 18 32.42 2.25 -9.85
CA ILE A 18 33.69 2.92 -10.12
C ILE A 18 33.81 4.19 -9.26
N ALA A 19 32.74 4.98 -9.16
CA ALA A 19 32.69 6.17 -8.33
C ALA A 19 32.85 5.80 -6.84
N ALA A 20 32.17 4.75 -6.35
CA ALA A 20 32.32 4.27 -4.97
C ALA A 20 33.77 3.87 -4.68
N PHE A 21 34.41 3.14 -5.59
CA PHE A 21 35.81 2.75 -5.47
C PHE A 21 36.72 3.96 -5.30
N PHE A 22 36.67 4.91 -6.25
CA PHE A 22 37.51 6.11 -6.18
C PHE A 22 37.15 6.99 -4.99
N TYR A 23 35.88 7.13 -4.65
CA TYR A 23 35.42 7.91 -3.51
C TYR A 23 35.94 7.32 -2.18
N GLY A 24 35.83 6.00 -2.01
CA GLY A 24 36.32 5.31 -0.81
C GLY A 24 37.83 5.44 -0.63
N VAL A 25 38.59 5.36 -1.73
CA VAL A 25 40.05 5.54 -1.72
C VAL A 25 40.45 7.00 -1.49
N VAL A 26 39.77 7.97 -2.12
CA VAL A 26 40.21 9.38 -2.11
C VAL A 26 39.71 10.15 -0.88
N SER A 27 38.54 9.80 -0.35
CA SER A 27 37.88 10.59 0.71
C SER A 27 38.68 10.69 2.02
N GLY A 28 39.51 9.68 2.34
CA GLY A 28 40.37 9.68 3.54
C GLY A 28 39.60 9.88 4.85
N ASP A 29 40.33 9.98 5.97
CA ASP A 29 39.75 10.44 7.23
C ASP A 29 40.05 11.93 7.41
N GLY A 30 39.04 12.78 7.19
CA GLY A 30 39.18 14.23 7.32
C GLY A 30 39.55 14.73 8.72
N GLY A 31 39.51 13.87 9.74
CA GLY A 31 39.89 14.18 11.12
C GLY A 31 41.12 13.41 11.65
N GLY A 32 41.67 12.47 10.87
CA GLY A 32 42.69 11.51 11.32
C GLY A 32 44.11 11.78 10.79
N ALA A 33 45.03 10.86 11.07
CA ALA A 33 46.41 10.90 10.56
C ALA A 33 46.48 10.64 9.04
N ASP A 34 45.46 10.01 8.48
CA ASP A 34 45.37 9.58 7.08
C ASP A 34 44.48 10.53 6.25
N TYR A 35 44.89 11.80 6.22
CA TYR A 35 44.24 12.87 5.45
C TYR A 35 44.13 12.58 3.95
N LEU A 36 45.05 11.77 3.41
CA LEU A 36 45.09 11.36 2.00
C LEU A 36 44.80 9.87 1.91
N GLY A 37 43.53 9.51 1.80
CA GLY A 37 43.08 8.11 1.85
C GLY A 37 43.73 7.17 0.82
N PHE A 38 44.26 7.70 -0.30
CA PHE A 38 44.92 6.89 -1.33
C PHE A 38 46.33 6.41 -0.93
N VAL A 39 46.91 6.98 0.13
CA VAL A 39 48.21 6.56 0.67
C VAL A 39 48.05 5.37 1.63
N ASP A 40 46.86 5.19 2.20
CA ASP A 40 46.58 4.15 3.16
C ASP A 40 46.14 2.84 2.47
N ALA A 41 46.92 1.77 2.69
CA ALA A 41 46.63 0.45 2.15
C ALA A 41 45.29 -0.12 2.67
N GLU A 42 44.84 0.27 3.87
CA GLU A 42 43.57 -0.18 4.42
C GLU A 42 42.39 0.33 3.60
N ASN A 43 42.43 1.58 3.14
CA ASN A 43 41.40 2.18 2.28
C ASN A 43 41.29 1.51 0.90
N TRP A 44 42.41 1.06 0.35
CA TRP A 44 42.39 0.23 -0.87
C TRP A 44 41.74 -1.12 -0.61
N THR A 45 42.06 -1.77 0.52
CA THR A 45 41.41 -3.04 0.87
C THR A 45 39.92 -2.88 1.15
N GLY A 46 39.50 -1.78 1.78
CA GLY A 46 38.10 -1.45 2.01
C GLY A 46 37.34 -1.21 0.71
N ALA A 47 37.87 -0.39 -0.19
CA ALA A 47 37.23 -0.12 -1.48
C ALA A 47 37.12 -1.37 -2.37
N VAL A 48 38.15 -2.22 -2.43
CA VAL A 48 38.10 -3.48 -3.20
C VAL A 48 37.13 -4.48 -2.58
N SER A 49 37.07 -4.55 -1.26
CA SER A 49 36.22 -5.49 -0.54
C SER A 49 34.78 -5.01 -0.33
N LEU A 50 34.39 -3.89 -0.95
CA LEU A 50 33.11 -3.22 -0.75
C LEU A 50 32.81 -2.88 0.72
N GLY A 51 33.86 -2.63 1.52
CA GLY A 51 33.76 -2.32 2.94
C GLY A 51 33.71 -3.54 3.87
N TRP A 52 33.94 -4.74 3.35
CA TRP A 52 33.99 -5.96 4.15
C TRP A 52 35.27 -6.04 5.01
N LYS A 53 36.40 -5.55 4.49
CA LYS A 53 37.71 -5.61 5.16
C LYS A 53 38.55 -4.37 4.87
N GLY A 54 39.02 -3.71 5.92
CA GLY A 54 39.80 -2.47 5.84
C GLY A 54 38.95 -1.22 6.07
N GLY A 55 39.63 -0.08 6.22
CA GLY A 55 38.99 1.23 6.34
C GLY A 55 38.35 1.70 5.04
N ILE A 56 37.35 2.57 5.15
CA ILE A 56 36.82 3.38 4.05
C ILE A 56 36.77 4.80 4.60
N GLY A 57 37.13 5.81 3.81
CA GLY A 57 37.11 7.21 4.24
C GLY A 57 35.72 7.71 4.66
N ASP A 58 35.06 8.53 3.85
CA ASP A 58 33.69 8.96 4.17
C ASP A 58 32.67 7.83 3.87
N HIS A 59 32.12 7.25 4.93
CA HIS A 59 31.10 6.21 4.83
C HIS A 59 29.80 6.68 4.20
N VAL A 60 29.38 7.94 4.38
CA VAL A 60 28.06 8.39 3.92
C VAL A 60 28.02 8.45 2.40
N GLY A 61 28.96 9.18 1.80
CA GLY A 61 29.06 9.26 0.34
C GLY A 61 29.36 7.91 -0.29
N TYR A 62 30.21 7.10 0.36
CA TYR A 62 30.53 5.76 -0.12
C TYR A 62 29.31 4.84 -0.18
N ILE A 63 28.52 4.77 0.91
CA ILE A 63 27.31 3.94 0.99
C ILE A 63 26.29 4.36 -0.07
N ILE A 64 26.11 5.67 -0.32
CA ILE A 64 25.18 6.16 -1.33
C ILE A 64 25.58 5.64 -2.73
N LEU A 65 26.87 5.68 -3.07
CA LEU A 65 27.38 5.21 -4.36
C LEU A 65 27.29 3.68 -4.50
N VAL A 66 27.57 2.95 -3.42
CA VAL A 66 27.38 1.49 -3.37
C VAL A 66 25.89 1.13 -3.52
N MET A 67 24.98 1.86 -2.88
CA MET A 67 23.54 1.66 -3.04
C MET A 67 23.07 1.96 -4.46
N LEU A 68 23.60 3.02 -5.10
CA LEU A 68 23.33 3.30 -6.50
C LEU A 68 23.75 2.11 -7.38
N PHE A 69 24.94 1.53 -7.13
CA PHE A 69 25.38 0.33 -7.83
C PHE A 69 24.41 -0.84 -7.61
N ILE A 70 24.09 -1.16 -6.35
CA ILE A 70 23.22 -2.31 -6.02
C ILE A 70 21.84 -2.15 -6.65
N CYS A 71 21.19 -0.99 -6.48
CA CYS A 71 19.86 -0.74 -7.03
C CYS A 71 19.88 -0.77 -8.57
N SER A 72 20.88 -0.17 -9.21
CA SER A 72 20.96 -0.14 -10.67
C SER A 72 21.28 -1.51 -11.25
N ALA A 73 22.20 -2.26 -10.64
CA ALA A 73 22.52 -3.62 -11.04
C ALA A 73 21.30 -4.54 -10.86
N TRP A 74 20.57 -4.40 -9.75
CA TRP A 74 19.32 -5.14 -9.53
C TRP A 74 18.29 -4.85 -10.63
N LEU A 75 18.04 -3.58 -10.96
CA LEU A 75 17.12 -3.21 -12.04
C LEU A 75 17.57 -3.76 -13.40
N ALA A 76 18.86 -3.70 -13.71
CA ALA A 76 19.40 -4.29 -14.94
C ALA A 76 19.19 -5.81 -15.02
N ILE A 77 19.42 -6.52 -13.91
CA ILE A 77 19.17 -7.96 -13.82
C ILE A 77 17.68 -8.25 -14.02
N MET A 78 16.78 -7.50 -13.38
CA MET A 78 15.33 -7.66 -13.53
C MET A 78 14.87 -7.43 -14.96
N LEU A 79 15.37 -6.39 -15.64
CA LEU A 79 15.06 -6.14 -17.06
C LEU A 79 15.53 -7.27 -17.98
N THR A 80 16.61 -7.96 -17.60
CA THR A 80 17.09 -9.14 -18.35
C THR A 80 16.24 -10.37 -18.04
N ALA A 81 15.89 -10.58 -16.77
CA ALA A 81 15.09 -11.71 -16.32
C ALA A 81 13.65 -11.68 -16.87
N PHE A 82 13.07 -10.50 -17.05
CA PHE A 82 11.72 -10.30 -17.59
C PHE A 82 11.70 -9.77 -19.03
N ARG A 83 12.81 -9.95 -19.76
CA ARG A 83 12.95 -9.62 -21.19
C ARG A 83 11.79 -10.13 -22.04
N ASP A 84 11.26 -11.31 -21.72
CA ASP A 84 10.25 -11.97 -22.54
C ASP A 84 8.88 -11.27 -22.48
N ALA A 85 8.71 -10.30 -21.58
CA ALA A 85 7.53 -9.44 -21.52
C ALA A 85 7.67 -8.14 -22.36
N ASP A 86 8.83 -7.90 -22.99
CA ASP A 86 9.09 -6.72 -23.82
C ASP A 86 8.48 -6.93 -25.23
N PRO A 87 7.54 -6.06 -25.69
CA PRO A 87 6.91 -6.21 -27.00
C PRO A 87 7.90 -6.22 -28.15
N ASP A 88 9.02 -5.48 -28.03
CA ASP A 88 10.04 -5.44 -29.07
C ASP A 88 10.83 -6.76 -29.12
N ALA A 89 11.08 -7.38 -27.97
CA ALA A 89 11.74 -8.68 -27.88
C ALA A 89 10.85 -9.81 -28.43
N VAL A 90 9.54 -9.73 -28.19
CA VAL A 90 8.55 -10.65 -28.76
C VAL A 90 8.45 -10.47 -30.28
N ALA A 91 8.42 -9.22 -30.77
CA ALA A 91 8.36 -8.94 -32.21
C ALA A 91 9.59 -9.46 -32.96
N GLU A 92 10.80 -9.40 -32.37
CA GLU A 92 12.02 -9.97 -32.97
C GLU A 92 11.86 -11.48 -33.26
N LEU A 93 11.19 -12.22 -32.37
CA LEU A 93 10.91 -13.65 -32.54
C LEU A 93 9.73 -13.91 -33.50
N ASN A 94 8.80 -12.97 -33.63
CA ASN A 94 7.60 -13.06 -34.46
C ASN A 94 7.77 -12.40 -35.85
N GLY A 95 9.00 -12.25 -36.34
CA GLY A 95 9.25 -11.71 -37.68
C GLY A 95 8.92 -10.22 -37.83
N GLY A 96 8.91 -9.47 -36.73
CA GLY A 96 8.58 -8.04 -36.67
C GLY A 96 7.13 -7.74 -36.33
N GLU A 97 6.28 -8.75 -36.13
CA GLU A 97 4.89 -8.54 -35.69
C GLU A 97 4.82 -8.25 -34.19
N LEU A 98 4.34 -7.06 -33.86
CA LEU A 98 4.12 -6.65 -32.48
C LEU A 98 2.94 -7.42 -31.86
N PRO A 99 3.05 -7.85 -30.59
CA PRO A 99 1.91 -8.42 -29.88
C PRO A 99 0.77 -7.40 -29.79
N PRO A 100 -0.49 -7.86 -29.75
CA PRO A 100 -1.65 -6.98 -29.65
C PRO A 100 -1.53 -6.07 -28.43
N ALA A 101 -1.80 -4.77 -28.63
CA ALA A 101 -1.73 -3.78 -27.57
C ALA A 101 -2.64 -4.17 -26.40
N GLN A 102 -2.18 -3.94 -25.17
CA GLN A 102 -3.00 -4.19 -23.99
C GLN A 102 -4.29 -3.36 -24.06
N GLY A 103 -5.39 -3.97 -23.63
CA GLY A 103 -6.68 -3.30 -23.54
C GLY A 103 -6.63 -2.09 -22.58
N PRO A 104 -7.60 -1.17 -22.68
CA PRO A 104 -7.68 -0.03 -21.77
C PRO A 104 -7.81 -0.52 -20.32
N VAL A 105 -7.03 0.10 -19.42
CA VAL A 105 -7.07 -0.19 -17.98
C VAL A 105 -8.41 0.24 -17.41
N SER A 106 -9.00 -0.60 -16.57
CA SER A 106 -10.27 -0.34 -15.92
C SER A 106 -10.18 0.88 -14.99
N TYR A 107 -11.25 1.66 -14.86
CA TYR A 107 -11.30 2.76 -13.90
C TYR A 107 -11.13 2.24 -12.47
N ASN A 108 -10.17 2.80 -11.72
CA ASN A 108 -9.81 2.34 -10.39
C ASN A 108 -9.75 3.50 -9.39
N PHE A 109 -10.56 3.43 -8.33
CA PHE A 109 -10.65 4.45 -7.28
C PHE A 109 -9.71 4.19 -6.09
N TRP A 110 -9.13 2.99 -6.00
CA TRP A 110 -8.19 2.62 -4.93
C TRP A 110 -6.98 3.53 -4.78
N PRO A 111 -6.39 4.15 -5.84
CA PRO A 111 -5.30 5.11 -5.66
C PRO A 111 -5.66 6.30 -4.76
N ILE A 112 -6.92 6.77 -4.83
CA ILE A 112 -7.42 7.86 -3.98
C ILE A 112 -7.49 7.39 -2.53
N ILE A 113 -7.97 6.16 -2.29
CA ILE A 113 -8.01 5.54 -0.95
C ILE A 113 -6.59 5.36 -0.41
N GLY A 114 -5.64 4.94 -1.25
CA GLY A 114 -4.23 4.82 -0.90
C GLY A 114 -3.60 6.13 -0.49
N ALA A 115 -3.89 7.21 -1.22
CA ALA A 115 -3.42 8.55 -0.86
C ALA A 115 -3.97 9.00 0.51
N PHE A 116 -5.25 8.72 0.78
CA PHE A 116 -5.86 8.99 2.09
C PHE A 116 -5.22 8.13 3.21
N GLY A 117 -4.97 6.85 2.94
CA GLY A 117 -4.28 5.94 3.86
C GLY A 117 -2.86 6.41 4.17
N PHE A 118 -2.13 6.88 3.16
CA PHE A 118 -0.79 7.45 3.31
C PHE A 118 -0.79 8.74 4.12
N GLY A 119 -1.74 9.65 3.85
CA GLY A 119 -1.91 10.84 4.68
C GLY A 119 -2.22 10.49 6.14
N THR A 120 -3.10 9.52 6.37
CA THR A 120 -3.46 9.03 7.72
C THR A 120 -2.26 8.40 8.42
N LEU A 121 -1.44 7.62 7.70
CA LEU A 121 -0.23 7.01 8.23
C LEU A 121 0.77 8.08 8.71
N ILE A 122 1.03 9.10 7.88
CA ILE A 122 1.94 10.20 8.22
C ILE A 122 1.43 10.97 9.45
N ILE A 123 0.14 11.29 9.50
CA ILE A 123 -0.45 11.96 10.66
C ILE A 123 -0.28 11.08 11.91
N GLY A 124 -0.55 9.79 11.78
CA GLY A 124 -0.42 8.82 12.86
C GLY A 124 0.99 8.71 13.46
N LEU A 125 2.04 8.88 12.65
CA LEU A 125 3.44 8.90 13.14
C LEU A 125 3.67 9.98 14.19
N VAL A 126 2.94 11.10 14.11
CA VAL A 126 3.10 12.24 15.02
C VAL A 126 2.06 12.22 16.14
N THR A 127 0.84 11.75 15.86
CA THR A 127 -0.28 11.90 16.80
C THR A 127 -0.46 10.71 17.74
N HIS A 128 -0.58 9.48 17.21
CA HIS A 128 -0.94 8.31 18.00
C HIS A 128 -0.76 7.01 17.20
N THR A 129 -0.19 5.98 17.84
CA THR A 129 0.08 4.67 17.23
C THR A 129 -1.16 4.02 16.59
N ALA A 130 -2.34 4.15 17.20
CA ALA A 130 -3.56 3.59 16.62
C ALA A 130 -3.92 4.20 15.25
N ILE A 131 -3.73 5.52 15.08
CA ILE A 131 -3.99 6.21 13.80
C ILE A 131 -2.97 5.76 12.76
N PHE A 132 -1.70 5.59 13.18
CA PHE A 132 -0.65 5.04 12.32
C PHE A 132 -1.00 3.63 11.81
N VAL A 133 -1.44 2.74 12.71
CA VAL A 133 -1.82 1.36 12.34
C VAL A 133 -3.02 1.37 11.38
N VAL A 134 -4.02 2.23 11.58
CA VAL A 134 -5.14 2.37 10.65
C VAL A 134 -4.66 2.80 9.26
N GLY A 135 -3.80 3.83 9.19
CA GLY A 135 -3.21 4.28 7.92
C GLY A 135 -2.42 3.15 7.22
N LEU A 136 -1.62 2.40 7.97
CA LEU A 136 -0.87 1.25 7.46
C LEU A 136 -1.79 0.17 6.88
N LEU A 137 -2.86 -0.19 7.58
CA LEU A 137 -3.83 -1.17 7.10
C LEU A 137 -4.51 -0.72 5.80
N ILE A 138 -4.84 0.58 5.68
CA ILE A 138 -5.43 1.13 4.44
C ILE A 138 -4.44 1.03 3.28
N ILE A 139 -3.15 1.33 3.49
CA ILE A 139 -2.13 1.19 2.44
C ILE A 139 -1.95 -0.26 2.02
N ILE A 140 -1.90 -1.20 2.98
CA ILE A 140 -1.76 -2.62 2.69
C ILE A 140 -2.96 -3.11 1.86
N ALA A 141 -4.18 -2.80 2.29
CA ALA A 141 -5.40 -3.15 1.57
C ALA A 141 -5.39 -2.54 0.16
N THR A 142 -5.07 -1.25 0.03
CA THR A 142 -4.99 -0.57 -1.27
C THR A 142 -3.96 -1.20 -2.18
N THR A 143 -2.77 -1.52 -1.66
CA THR A 143 -1.68 -2.12 -2.46
C THR A 143 -2.09 -3.48 -2.97
N PHE A 144 -2.69 -4.31 -2.10
CA PHE A 144 -3.20 -5.62 -2.47
C PHE A 144 -4.30 -5.50 -3.55
N GLU A 145 -5.18 -4.53 -3.41
CA GLU A 145 -6.27 -4.27 -4.36
C GLU A 145 -5.80 -3.78 -5.72
N LEU A 146 -4.81 -2.88 -5.72
CA LEU A 146 -4.17 -2.42 -6.95
C LEU A 146 -3.42 -3.56 -7.65
N MET A 147 -2.70 -4.38 -6.88
CA MET A 147 -2.01 -5.56 -7.41
C MET A 147 -3.01 -6.53 -8.06
N MET A 148 -4.12 -6.81 -7.39
CA MET A 148 -5.13 -7.73 -7.91
C MET A 148 -5.87 -7.16 -9.13
N SER A 149 -6.15 -5.85 -9.12
CA SER A 149 -6.75 -5.17 -10.27
C SER A 149 -5.81 -5.19 -11.48
N ALA A 150 -4.52 -4.90 -11.28
CA ALA A 150 -3.51 -4.93 -12.34
C ALA A 150 -3.27 -6.36 -12.89
N TRP A 151 -3.37 -7.39 -12.04
CA TRP A 151 -3.36 -8.77 -12.48
C TRP A 151 -4.60 -9.08 -13.34
N ALA A 152 -5.79 -8.70 -12.88
CA ALA A 152 -7.03 -8.97 -13.59
C ALA A 152 -7.09 -8.26 -14.95
N ASP A 153 -6.67 -7.00 -15.02
CA ASP A 153 -6.64 -6.21 -16.27
C ASP A 153 -5.74 -6.84 -17.34
N ARG A 154 -4.77 -7.68 -16.96
CA ARG A 154 -3.85 -8.38 -17.87
C ARG A 154 -4.32 -9.78 -18.28
N ALA A 155 -5.40 -10.30 -17.67
CA ALA A 155 -5.83 -11.67 -17.90
C ALA A 155 -6.45 -11.87 -19.29
N THR A 156 -7.33 -10.96 -19.72
CA THR A 156 -8.02 -11.00 -21.03
C THR A 156 -8.15 -9.57 -21.59
N SER A 157 -8.49 -9.45 -22.88
CA SER A 157 -8.79 -8.16 -23.53
C SER A 157 -10.20 -7.62 -23.25
N ASP A 158 -11.06 -8.37 -22.56
CA ASP A 158 -12.43 -7.97 -22.18
C ASP A 158 -12.47 -7.48 -20.72
N PRO A 159 -12.76 -6.18 -20.47
CA PRO A 159 -12.86 -5.62 -19.13
C PRO A 159 -13.92 -6.28 -18.25
N VAL A 160 -15.04 -6.75 -18.83
CA VAL A 160 -16.13 -7.38 -18.07
C VAL A 160 -15.69 -8.74 -17.54
N ALA A 161 -15.05 -9.55 -18.39
CA ALA A 161 -14.48 -10.83 -18.00
C ALA A 161 -13.40 -10.68 -16.92
N ASN A 162 -12.52 -9.67 -17.04
CA ASN A 162 -11.47 -9.37 -16.06
C ASN A 162 -12.04 -9.01 -14.69
N ALA A 163 -13.09 -8.16 -14.66
CA ALA A 163 -13.76 -7.79 -13.42
C ALA A 163 -14.39 -9.00 -12.72
N GLU A 164 -14.98 -9.93 -13.49
CA GLU A 164 -15.55 -11.15 -12.94
C GLU A 164 -14.49 -12.11 -12.39
N LEU A 165 -13.37 -12.27 -13.11
CA LEU A 165 -12.24 -13.09 -12.66
C LEU A 165 -11.67 -12.58 -11.33
N ARG A 166 -11.45 -11.26 -11.21
CA ARG A 166 -11.06 -10.62 -9.95
C ARG A 166 -12.07 -10.95 -8.84
N ASN A 167 -13.35 -10.76 -9.13
CA ASN A 167 -14.42 -10.95 -8.17
C ASN A 167 -14.51 -12.39 -7.65
N GLN A 168 -14.27 -13.40 -8.50
CA GLN A 168 -14.29 -14.79 -8.08
C GLN A 168 -13.22 -15.11 -7.03
N ILE A 169 -12.05 -14.49 -7.14
CA ILE A 169 -10.93 -14.69 -6.20
C ILE A 169 -11.11 -13.81 -4.97
N MET A 170 -11.54 -12.55 -5.16
CA MET A 170 -11.52 -11.56 -4.10
C MET A 170 -12.78 -11.54 -3.24
N LYS A 171 -13.99 -11.68 -3.82
CA LYS A 171 -15.24 -11.59 -3.05
C LYS A 171 -15.32 -12.56 -1.86
N PRO A 172 -14.83 -13.81 -1.94
CA PRO A 172 -14.81 -14.71 -0.79
C PRO A 172 -14.04 -14.18 0.42
N ILE A 173 -13.09 -13.26 0.21
CA ILE A 173 -12.25 -12.66 1.26
C ILE A 173 -12.74 -11.24 1.58
N GLU A 174 -12.99 -10.41 0.56
CA GLU A 174 -13.46 -9.04 0.72
C GLU A 174 -14.76 -8.97 1.51
N VAL A 175 -15.73 -9.84 1.21
CA VAL A 175 -17.06 -9.77 1.83
C VAL A 175 -16.98 -10.07 3.33
N PRO A 176 -16.33 -11.15 3.81
CA PRO A 176 -16.15 -11.38 5.24
C PRO A 176 -15.31 -10.29 5.93
N VAL A 177 -14.22 -9.84 5.30
CA VAL A 177 -13.33 -8.82 5.90
C VAL A 177 -14.05 -7.49 6.04
N LEU A 178 -14.70 -7.00 4.99
CA LEU A 178 -15.48 -5.76 5.02
C LEU A 178 -16.68 -5.88 5.96
N GLY A 179 -17.34 -7.04 5.99
CA GLY A 179 -18.42 -7.31 6.95
C GLY A 179 -17.94 -7.21 8.39
N THR A 180 -16.79 -7.81 8.70
CA THR A 180 -16.19 -7.76 10.05
C THR A 180 -15.79 -6.34 10.44
N ILE A 181 -15.14 -5.60 9.53
CA ILE A 181 -14.78 -4.20 9.75
C ILE A 181 -16.03 -3.35 9.97
N GLY A 182 -17.07 -3.54 9.15
CA GLY A 182 -18.34 -2.83 9.28
C GLY A 182 -19.00 -3.07 10.63
N ILE A 183 -19.02 -4.32 11.10
CA ILE A 183 -19.54 -4.67 12.43
C ILE A 183 -18.68 -4.03 13.53
N ALA A 184 -17.36 -4.14 13.46
CA ALA A 184 -16.47 -3.57 14.46
C ALA A 184 -16.65 -2.05 14.59
N VAL A 185 -16.74 -1.34 13.46
CA VAL A 185 -17.00 0.11 13.42
C VAL A 185 -18.37 0.42 14.01
N ALA A 186 -19.42 -0.33 13.65
CA ALA A 186 -20.75 -0.12 14.21
C ALA A 186 -20.78 -0.30 15.73
N VAL A 187 -20.13 -1.35 16.25
CA VAL A 187 -20.00 -1.61 17.70
C VAL A 187 -19.27 -0.47 18.40
N LEU A 188 -18.18 0.04 17.81
CA LEU A 188 -17.46 1.19 18.36
C LEU A 188 -18.33 2.45 18.38
N CYS A 189 -19.10 2.73 17.32
CA CYS A 189 -20.02 3.86 17.30
C CYS A 189 -21.11 3.74 18.37
N PHE A 190 -21.73 2.56 18.50
CA PHE A 190 -22.73 2.34 19.55
C PHE A 190 -22.13 2.50 20.95
N SER A 191 -20.94 1.96 21.19
CA SER A 191 -20.21 2.14 22.45
C SER A 191 -20.06 3.63 22.79
N ARG A 192 -19.60 4.45 21.83
CA ARG A 192 -19.48 5.90 22.01
C ARG A 192 -20.81 6.57 22.31
N ILE A 193 -21.87 6.21 21.60
CA ILE A 193 -23.21 6.77 21.82
C ILE A 193 -23.71 6.45 23.24
N PHE A 194 -23.66 5.19 23.66
CA PHE A 194 -24.14 4.78 24.99
C PHE A 194 -23.32 5.37 26.15
N LEU A 195 -22.03 5.66 25.92
CA LEU A 195 -21.20 6.34 26.91
C LEU A 195 -21.56 7.82 27.09
N THR A 196 -22.15 8.46 26.07
CA THR A 196 -22.60 9.87 26.18
C THR A 196 -24.00 10.05 26.78
N VAL A 197 -24.84 9.02 26.78
CA VAL A 197 -26.23 9.10 27.23
C VAL A 197 -26.35 8.74 28.73
N SER A 198 -27.27 9.39 29.46
CA SER A 198 -27.47 9.12 30.89
C SER A 198 -28.02 7.71 31.15
N LYS A 199 -27.78 7.15 32.34
CA LYS A 199 -28.12 5.76 32.69
C LYS A 199 -29.59 5.40 32.42
N SER A 200 -30.52 6.30 32.76
CA SER A 200 -31.96 6.09 32.54
C SER A 200 -32.33 6.11 31.06
N TRP A 201 -31.70 6.98 30.27
CA TRP A 201 -31.95 7.09 28.83
C TRP A 201 -31.25 6.00 28.01
N ALA A 202 -30.14 5.46 28.49
CA ALA A 202 -29.42 4.39 27.82
C ALA A 202 -30.29 3.12 27.65
N ILE A 203 -31.09 2.78 28.66
CA ILE A 203 -32.02 1.64 28.59
C ILE A 203 -33.04 1.87 27.48
N TRP A 204 -33.66 3.06 27.44
CA TRP A 204 -34.63 3.40 26.41
C TRP A 204 -34.02 3.43 25.00
N MET A 205 -32.81 3.97 24.86
CA MET A 205 -32.07 3.95 23.60
C MET A 205 -31.80 2.53 23.12
N ALA A 206 -31.39 1.62 24.00
CA ALA A 206 -31.17 0.22 23.66
C ALA A 206 -32.46 -0.48 23.21
N VAL A 207 -33.58 -0.23 23.90
CA VAL A 207 -34.90 -0.77 23.53
C VAL A 207 -35.34 -0.24 22.17
N ILE A 208 -35.27 1.08 21.95
CA ILE A 208 -35.67 1.70 20.69
C ILE A 208 -34.82 1.17 19.53
N LEU A 209 -33.49 1.16 19.71
CA LEU A 209 -32.57 0.68 18.68
C LEU A 209 -32.84 -0.79 18.33
N SER A 210 -33.00 -1.64 19.36
CA SER A 210 -33.29 -3.07 19.16
C SER A 210 -34.63 -3.27 18.44
N ALA A 211 -35.66 -2.49 18.79
CA ALA A 211 -36.94 -2.52 18.12
C ALA A 211 -36.83 -2.09 16.64
N VAL A 212 -36.07 -1.02 16.35
CA VAL A 212 -35.84 -0.56 14.97
C VAL A 212 -35.12 -1.63 14.15
N VAL A 213 -34.06 -2.23 14.69
CA VAL A 213 -33.32 -3.30 14.01
C VAL A 213 -34.20 -4.53 13.80
N PHE A 214 -34.97 -4.94 14.81
CA PHE A 214 -35.88 -6.08 14.73
C PHE A 214 -37.00 -5.86 13.70
N LEU A 215 -37.66 -4.70 13.74
CA LEU A 215 -38.71 -4.36 12.78
C LEU A 215 -38.17 -4.24 11.36
N GLY A 216 -36.97 -3.67 11.20
CA GLY A 216 -36.27 -3.63 9.91
C GLY A 216 -35.98 -5.02 9.38
N ALA A 217 -35.40 -5.90 10.22
CA ALA A 217 -35.11 -7.28 9.84
C ALA A 217 -36.38 -8.06 9.49
N LEU A 218 -37.46 -7.88 10.26
CA LEU A 218 -38.76 -8.51 10.02
C LEU A 218 -39.40 -8.01 8.72
N ALA A 219 -39.30 -6.71 8.43
CA ALA A 219 -39.76 -6.13 7.16
C ALA A 219 -38.98 -6.72 5.96
N PHE A 220 -37.66 -6.90 6.09
CA PHE A 220 -36.86 -7.57 5.05
C PHE A 220 -37.20 -9.05 4.92
N ALA A 221 -37.47 -9.75 6.02
CA ALA A 221 -37.81 -11.17 6.01
C ALA A 221 -39.18 -11.46 5.36
N LEU A 222 -40.15 -10.54 5.52
CA LEU A 222 -41.49 -10.68 4.95
C LEU A 222 -41.60 -10.15 3.51
N ALA A 223 -40.61 -9.43 3.02
CA ALA A 223 -40.66 -8.85 1.68
C ALA A 223 -40.24 -9.88 0.62
N GLU A 224 -41.19 -10.31 -0.22
CA GLU A 224 -40.95 -11.27 -1.31
C GLU A 224 -39.96 -10.78 -2.37
N LYS A 225 -39.91 -9.46 -2.63
CA LYS A 225 -39.03 -8.85 -3.64
C LYS A 225 -38.53 -7.50 -3.16
N VAL A 226 -37.33 -7.49 -2.58
CA VAL A 226 -36.68 -6.25 -2.16
C VAL A 226 -35.74 -5.77 -3.24
N ASN A 227 -35.89 -4.51 -3.67
CA ASN A 227 -34.95 -3.90 -4.60
C ASN A 227 -33.58 -3.74 -3.92
N ARG A 228 -32.53 -4.29 -4.53
CA ARG A 228 -31.14 -4.18 -4.04
C ARG A 228 -30.71 -2.73 -3.81
N ASN A 229 -31.19 -1.80 -4.65
CA ASN A 229 -30.89 -0.37 -4.50
C ASN A 229 -31.57 0.23 -3.27
N LEU A 230 -32.77 -0.23 -2.92
CA LEU A 230 -33.46 0.20 -1.71
C LEU A 230 -32.68 -0.28 -0.48
N VAL A 231 -32.28 -1.55 -0.44
CA VAL A 231 -31.46 -2.10 0.67
C VAL A 231 -30.17 -1.32 0.83
N ALA A 232 -29.44 -1.12 -0.29
CA ALA A 232 -28.20 -0.36 -0.29
C ALA A 232 -28.42 1.07 0.22
N SER A 233 -29.51 1.74 -0.19
CA SER A 233 -29.81 3.10 0.27
C SER A 233 -30.10 3.16 1.77
N VAL A 234 -30.94 2.26 2.29
CA VAL A 234 -31.31 2.22 3.71
C VAL A 234 -30.08 1.92 4.58
N LEU A 235 -29.26 0.96 4.17
CA LEU A 235 -28.01 0.64 4.86
C LEU A 235 -27.02 1.81 4.80
N ALA A 236 -26.90 2.48 3.66
CA ALA A 236 -26.02 3.64 3.51
C ALA A 236 -26.46 4.81 4.42
N PHE A 237 -27.75 5.15 4.43
CA PHE A 237 -28.29 6.18 5.33
C PHE A 237 -28.10 5.81 6.80
N GLY A 238 -28.39 4.55 7.16
CA GLY A 238 -28.17 4.05 8.52
C GLY A 238 -26.70 4.13 8.95
N ALA A 239 -25.78 3.75 8.07
CA ALA A 239 -24.35 3.83 8.32
C ALA A 239 -23.89 5.29 8.50
N ILE A 240 -24.32 6.21 7.64
CA ILE A 240 -23.97 7.64 7.75
C ILE A 240 -24.50 8.22 9.06
N ALA A 241 -25.76 7.94 9.42
CA ALA A 241 -26.36 8.41 10.66
C ALA A 241 -25.60 7.87 11.89
N LEU A 242 -25.27 6.57 11.89
CA LEU A 242 -24.51 5.93 12.96
C LEU A 242 -23.11 6.52 13.11
N LEU A 243 -22.38 6.67 12.00
CA LEU A 243 -21.03 7.23 11.99
C LEU A 243 -21.03 8.68 12.48
N THR A 244 -21.94 9.51 11.96
CA THR A 244 -22.04 10.93 12.34
C THR A 244 -22.34 11.04 13.84
N THR A 245 -23.32 10.28 14.33
CA THR A 245 -23.69 10.30 15.75
C THR A 245 -22.55 9.77 16.62
N GLY A 246 -21.90 8.68 16.23
CA GLY A 246 -20.77 8.10 16.97
C GLY A 246 -19.57 9.03 17.06
N ILE A 247 -19.24 9.74 15.98
CA ILE A 247 -18.16 10.75 15.96
C ILE A 247 -18.51 11.93 16.86
N VAL A 248 -19.75 12.46 16.77
CA VAL A 248 -20.20 13.55 17.65
C VAL A 248 -20.15 13.12 19.10
N SER A 249 -20.64 11.92 19.44
CA SER A 249 -20.57 11.37 20.78
C SER A 249 -19.12 11.23 21.28
N ALA A 250 -18.18 10.86 20.42
CA ALA A 250 -16.77 10.78 20.82
C ALA A 250 -16.18 12.14 21.24
N THR A 251 -16.69 13.26 20.73
CA THR A 251 -16.22 14.61 21.10
C THR A 251 -16.77 15.12 22.44
N VAL A 252 -17.89 14.55 22.93
CA VAL A 252 -18.59 15.04 24.12
C VAL A 252 -17.99 14.49 25.44
N GLY A 253 -17.14 13.46 25.37
CA GLY A 253 -16.49 12.83 26.53
C GLY A 253 -17.32 11.70 27.15
N GLU A 254 -16.64 10.80 27.88
CA GLU A 254 -17.27 9.62 28.51
C GLU A 254 -17.79 9.96 29.92
N ARG A 255 -18.91 9.34 30.32
CA ARG A 255 -19.35 9.36 31.72
C ARG A 255 -18.57 8.34 32.55
N GLU A 256 -18.14 8.72 33.75
CA GLU A 256 -17.55 7.76 34.69
C GLU A 256 -18.62 6.77 35.16
N ILE A 257 -18.32 5.48 35.06
CA ILE A 257 -19.16 4.40 35.58
C ILE A 257 -18.65 4.10 36.99
N SER A 258 -19.24 4.75 38.00
CA SER A 258 -19.13 4.36 39.41
C SER A 258 -20.22 3.37 39.81
#